data_AF-A0A371CI81-F1
#
_entry.id   AF-A0A371CI81-F1
#
_cell.length_a   1.000
_cell.length_b   1.000
_cell.length_c   1.000
_cell.angle_alpha   90.00
_cell.angle_beta   90.00
_cell.angle_gamma   90.00
#
_symmetry.space_group_name_H-M   'P 1'
#
loop_
_entity.id
_entity.type
_entity.pdbx_description
1 polymer ?
#
loop_
_entity_poly.entity_id
_entity_poly.type
_entity_poly.pdbx_seq_one_letter_code
_entity_poly.pdbx_strand_id
1 'polypeptide(L)'
;MRTYQKVLEVERATVDPLDLVRTRLVGYFILYAPTPQSLAAVFEVLHAGAFDQVCYDLGNELLEQFVRPFMRRRFETSAFDPGDEYSDEKPKRPRVSVMLKQAPHNAQYAKMLTLYRDAFRCKLTDTFDVCSLVYMPLAQRIFSETEGAEAGQIYNRHIIPDLAADGLISNKPLWDLFAKLGLPELRAELADGIHRLENMLTLRADVCGMMDDLNLCLTPVKGKADGNYNVVLFGKYAEERGSVRGLPEKKAFWLSGRVPNPSTKYLRIHATCSYIAHYSGAIEWSEDGVLSRVIRVGDDQCDDDDVDIHHFVDSDGDVIDLFSLSDIDDDTDADACN
;
A
#
# COMPACT_ATOMS: atom_id res chain seq x y z
N MET A 1 -1.23 6.03 32.31
CA MET A 1 0.18 5.95 32.79
C MET A 1 0.49 4.67 33.56
N ARG A 2 -0.32 4.22 34.52
CA ARG A 2 -0.01 3.01 35.33
C ARG A 2 0.16 1.72 34.52
N THR A 3 -0.65 1.50 33.49
CA THR A 3 -0.56 0.29 32.64
C THR A 3 0.75 0.25 31.85
N TYR A 4 1.17 1.37 31.24
CA TYR A 4 2.46 1.45 30.54
C TYR A 4 3.64 1.21 31.49
N GLN A 5 3.58 1.72 32.73
CA GLN A 5 4.61 1.45 33.73
C GLN A 5 4.73 -0.04 34.04
N LYS A 6 3.61 -0.77 34.17
CA LYS A 6 3.65 -2.22 34.34
C LYS A 6 4.26 -2.95 33.14
N VAL A 7 3.95 -2.54 31.91
CA VAL A 7 4.60 -3.11 30.72
C VAL A 7 6.12 -2.90 30.78
N LEU A 8 6.59 -1.73 31.22
CA LEU A 8 8.03 -1.48 31.41
C LEU A 8 8.64 -2.31 32.54
N GLU A 9 7.90 -2.61 33.60
CA GLU A 9 8.34 -3.51 34.67
C GLU A 9 8.50 -4.94 34.14
N VAL A 10 7.54 -5.44 33.35
CA VAL A 10 7.63 -6.72 32.65
C VAL A 10 8.84 -6.72 31.72
N GLU A 11 8.98 -5.71 30.86
CA GLU A 11 10.10 -5.60 29.90
C GLU A 11 11.47 -5.71 30.58
N ARG A 12 11.62 -5.06 31.75
CA ARG A 12 12.88 -5.09 32.53
C ARG A 12 13.14 -6.44 33.20
N ALA A 13 12.08 -7.18 33.53
CA ALA A 13 12.18 -8.50 34.13
C ALA A 13 12.35 -9.61 33.09
N THR A 14 12.01 -9.36 31.83
CA THR A 14 12.12 -10.33 30.74
C THR A 14 13.58 -10.63 30.39
N VAL A 15 13.92 -11.92 30.39
CA VAL A 15 15.25 -12.43 29.99
C VAL A 15 15.23 -12.97 28.56
N ASP A 16 14.10 -13.57 28.14
CA ASP A 16 13.95 -14.16 26.83
C ASP A 16 13.85 -13.07 25.74
N PRO A 17 14.67 -13.11 24.67
CA PRO A 17 14.66 -12.10 23.62
C PRO A 17 13.33 -11.96 22.86
N LEU A 18 12.59 -13.06 22.66
CA LEU A 18 11.31 -13.02 21.97
C LEU A 18 10.25 -12.36 22.84
N ASP A 19 10.19 -12.73 24.11
CA ASP A 19 9.29 -12.12 25.08
C ASP A 19 9.60 -10.63 25.29
N LEU A 20 10.87 -10.22 25.14
CA LEU A 20 11.26 -8.82 25.15
C LEU A 20 10.66 -8.07 23.96
N VAL A 21 10.76 -8.62 22.74
CA VAL A 21 10.12 -8.04 21.54
C VAL A 21 8.60 -7.98 21.70
N ARG A 22 7.96 -9.05 22.18
CA ARG A 22 6.51 -9.12 22.43
C ARG A 22 6.05 -8.05 23.42
N THR A 23 6.77 -7.90 24.54
CA THR A 23 6.44 -6.89 25.55
C THR A 23 6.60 -5.48 24.99
N ARG A 24 7.66 -5.23 24.23
CA ARG A 24 7.88 -3.94 23.57
C ARG A 24 6.79 -3.64 22.54
N LEU A 25 6.33 -4.62 21.77
CA LEU A 25 5.21 -4.44 20.83
C LEU A 25 3.98 -3.90 21.55
N VAL A 26 3.61 -4.47 22.69
CA VAL A 26 2.50 -3.96 23.53
C VAL A 26 2.79 -2.55 24.03
N GLY A 27 3.99 -2.30 24.56
CA GLY A 27 4.41 -1.00 25.07
C GLY A 27 4.32 0.10 24.02
N TYR A 28 4.84 -0.14 22.82
CA TYR A 28 4.76 0.82 21.72
C TYR A 28 3.36 0.92 21.12
N PHE A 29 2.55 -0.15 21.12
CA PHE A 29 1.15 -0.04 20.73
C PHE A 29 0.40 0.94 21.63
N ILE A 30 0.65 0.92 22.94
CA ILE A 30 0.04 1.90 23.88
C ILE A 30 0.42 3.35 23.52
N LEU A 31 1.63 3.58 23.01
CA LEU A 31 2.10 4.91 22.63
C LEU A 31 1.59 5.36 21.25
N TYR A 32 1.43 4.42 20.33
CA TYR A 32 1.16 4.68 18.91
C TYR A 32 -0.21 4.20 18.44
N ALA A 33 -1.11 3.81 19.36
CA ALA A 33 -2.43 3.29 19.03
C ALA A 33 -3.16 4.14 17.96
N PRO A 34 -3.80 3.51 16.95
CA PRO A 34 -4.34 4.24 15.81
C PRO A 34 -5.53 5.12 16.18
N THR A 35 -6.22 4.77 17.27
CA THR A 35 -7.37 5.50 17.81
C THR A 35 -7.39 5.41 19.35
N PRO A 36 -8.05 6.37 20.04
CA PRO A 36 -8.32 6.26 21.48
C PRO A 36 -9.10 4.99 21.86
N GLN A 37 -10.00 4.52 20.99
CA GLN A 37 -10.77 3.29 21.17
C GLN A 37 -9.85 2.08 21.21
N SER A 38 -8.87 2.02 20.30
CA SER A 38 -7.86 0.96 20.30
C SER A 38 -6.99 0.96 21.54
N LEU A 39 -6.62 2.15 22.03
CA LEU A 39 -5.88 2.30 23.28
C LEU A 39 -6.69 1.76 24.48
N ALA A 40 -7.98 2.12 24.57
CA ALA A 40 -8.86 1.62 25.61
C ALA A 40 -9.01 0.10 25.55
N ALA A 41 -9.21 -0.46 24.35
CA ALA A 41 -9.35 -1.90 24.14
C ALA A 41 -8.09 -2.68 24.61
N VAL A 42 -6.89 -2.19 24.30
CA VAL A 42 -5.64 -2.80 24.79
C VAL A 42 -5.54 -2.74 26.31
N PHE A 43 -5.97 -1.65 26.94
CA PHE A 43 -6.01 -1.60 28.40
C PHE A 43 -6.98 -2.63 28.98
N GLU A 44 -8.19 -2.79 28.42
CA GLU A 44 -9.12 -3.83 28.87
C GLU A 44 -8.53 -5.24 28.74
N VAL A 45 -7.89 -5.54 27.60
CA VAL A 45 -7.21 -6.83 27.39
C VAL A 45 -6.18 -7.07 28.49
N LEU A 46 -5.28 -6.11 28.75
CA LEU A 46 -4.19 -6.27 29.72
C LEU A 46 -4.66 -6.45 31.17
N HIS A 47 -5.89 -6.04 31.51
CA HIS A 47 -6.45 -6.23 32.86
C HIS A 47 -7.32 -7.48 33.00
N ALA A 48 -7.51 -8.26 31.93
CA ALA A 48 -8.38 -9.43 31.94
C ALA A 48 -7.79 -10.66 32.67
N GLY A 49 -6.51 -10.63 33.06
CA GLY A 49 -5.85 -11.78 33.67
C GLY A 49 -4.51 -11.45 34.34
N ALA A 50 -3.66 -12.47 34.45
CA ALA A 50 -2.29 -12.30 34.94
C ALA A 50 -1.51 -11.41 33.96
N PHE A 51 -1.17 -10.20 34.41
CA PHE A 51 -0.70 -9.11 33.56
C PHE A 51 0.46 -9.53 32.63
N ASP A 52 1.48 -10.19 33.18
CA ASP A 52 2.68 -10.59 32.46
C ASP A 52 2.34 -11.57 31.32
N GLN A 53 1.57 -12.63 31.62
CA GLN A 53 1.16 -13.61 30.62
C GLN A 53 0.30 -12.97 29.52
N VAL A 54 -0.67 -12.16 29.91
CA VAL A 54 -1.55 -11.46 28.96
C VAL A 54 -0.75 -10.48 28.09
N CYS A 55 0.28 -9.84 28.65
CA CYS A 55 1.18 -8.96 27.92
C CYS A 55 1.98 -9.74 26.86
N TYR A 56 2.54 -10.91 27.21
CA TYR A 56 3.24 -11.76 26.25
C TYR A 56 2.30 -12.30 25.17
N ASP A 57 1.12 -12.79 25.54
CA ASP A 57 0.13 -13.33 24.60
C ASP A 57 -0.33 -12.26 23.60
N LEU A 58 -0.65 -11.06 24.08
CA LEU A 58 -1.00 -9.93 23.22
C LEU A 58 0.16 -9.51 22.33
N GLY A 59 1.39 -9.47 22.87
CA GLY A 59 2.58 -9.17 22.08
C GLY A 59 2.82 -10.20 20.97
N ASN A 60 2.56 -11.48 21.24
CA ASN A 60 2.62 -12.53 20.24
C ASN A 60 1.54 -12.36 19.16
N GLU A 61 0.30 -12.06 19.55
CA GLU A 61 -0.76 -11.77 18.58
C GLU A 61 -0.43 -10.55 17.71
N LEU A 62 0.13 -9.47 18.29
CA LEU A 62 0.59 -8.31 17.53
C LEU A 62 1.71 -8.67 16.55
N LEU A 63 2.67 -9.51 16.96
CA LEU A 63 3.74 -9.94 16.06
C LEU A 63 3.19 -10.77 14.90
N GLU A 64 2.45 -11.82 15.21
CA GLU A 64 2.02 -12.84 14.26
C GLU A 64 0.87 -12.37 13.36
N GLN A 65 -0.08 -11.64 13.92
CA GLN A 65 -1.33 -11.28 13.25
C GLN A 65 -1.42 -9.81 12.87
N PHE A 66 -0.45 -8.96 13.24
CA PHE A 66 -0.46 -7.56 12.84
C PHE A 66 0.83 -7.12 12.15
N VAL A 67 2.01 -7.38 12.71
CA VAL A 67 3.29 -6.98 12.09
C VAL A 67 3.63 -7.86 10.88
N ARG A 68 3.72 -9.19 11.05
CA ARG A 68 4.11 -10.11 9.97
C ARG A 68 3.20 -10.03 8.74
N PRO A 69 1.86 -9.93 8.86
CA PRO A 69 0.99 -9.78 7.69
C PRO A 69 1.26 -8.53 6.87
N PHE A 70 1.67 -7.43 7.50
CA PHE A 70 2.04 -6.21 6.80
C PHE A 70 3.45 -6.29 6.19
N MET A 71 4.37 -7.05 6.82
CA MET A 71 5.76 -7.26 6.34
C MET A 71 5.89 -8.21 5.15
N ARG A 72 4.83 -8.96 4.82
CA ARG A 72 4.90 -9.97 3.77
C ARG A 72 5.08 -9.26 2.42
N ARG A 73 6.25 -9.48 1.80
CA ARG A 73 6.52 -9.02 0.43
C ARG A 73 5.49 -9.62 -0.50
N ARG A 74 4.55 -8.79 -0.91
CA ARG A 74 3.55 -9.12 -1.92
C ARG A 74 4.24 -8.95 -3.26
N PHE A 75 4.82 -10.04 -3.76
CA PHE A 75 5.21 -10.09 -5.15
C PHE A 75 3.92 -9.98 -5.96
N GLU A 76 3.79 -8.92 -6.77
CA GLU A 76 2.74 -8.93 -7.77
C GLU A 76 3.15 -9.95 -8.83
N THR A 77 2.58 -11.16 -8.75
CA THR A 77 2.44 -12.07 -9.88
C THR A 77 1.52 -11.50 -10.96
N SER A 78 0.81 -10.40 -10.66
CA SER A 78 0.04 -9.62 -11.62
C SER A 78 0.88 -8.44 -12.14
N ALA A 79 1.98 -8.75 -12.82
CA ALA A 79 2.25 -7.93 -14.00
C ALA A 79 0.96 -7.97 -14.80
N PHE A 80 0.33 -6.80 -14.97
CA PHE A 80 -0.67 -6.66 -16.01
C PHE A 80 0.09 -7.04 -17.28
N ASP A 81 -0.19 -8.21 -17.84
CA ASP A 81 0.20 -8.48 -19.21
C ASP A 81 -0.90 -7.84 -20.06
N PRO A 82 -0.70 -6.62 -20.58
CA PRO A 82 -1.64 -6.01 -21.51
C PRO A 82 -1.97 -6.96 -22.67
N GLY A 83 -1.07 -7.89 -23.02
CA GLY A 83 -1.24 -8.84 -24.12
C GLY A 83 -2.49 -9.72 -24.02
N ASP A 84 -2.95 -10.05 -22.81
CA ASP A 84 -4.12 -10.93 -22.62
C ASP A 84 -5.47 -10.22 -22.89
N GLU A 85 -5.51 -8.89 -22.92
CA GLU A 85 -6.75 -8.10 -23.11
C GLU A 85 -6.83 -7.39 -24.48
N TYR A 86 -5.76 -7.40 -25.28
CA TYR A 86 -5.76 -6.89 -26.66
C TYR A 86 -6.08 -8.00 -27.67
N SER A 87 -7.19 -8.70 -27.44
CA SER A 87 -7.96 -9.29 -28.53
C SER A 87 -8.37 -8.18 -29.52
N ASP A 88 -8.38 -8.46 -30.83
CA ASP A 88 -8.69 -7.51 -31.92
C ASP A 88 -10.04 -6.76 -31.74
N GLU A 89 -10.93 -7.27 -30.89
CA GLU A 89 -12.12 -6.54 -30.46
C GLU A 89 -11.79 -5.57 -29.33
N LYS A 90 -11.60 -4.28 -29.65
CA LYS A 90 -11.47 -3.19 -28.65
C LYS A 90 -12.56 -3.32 -27.58
N PRO A 91 -12.25 -3.77 -26.35
CA PRO A 91 -13.26 -3.89 -25.32
C PRO A 91 -13.83 -2.50 -25.05
N LYS A 92 -15.15 -2.35 -25.08
CA LYS A 92 -15.78 -1.08 -24.67
C LYS A 92 -15.39 -0.82 -23.22
N ARG A 93 -14.49 0.15 -23.00
CA ARG A 93 -14.03 0.52 -21.65
C ARG A 93 -15.26 0.81 -20.79
N PRO A 94 -15.46 0.12 -19.66
CA PRO A 94 -16.61 0.35 -18.80
C PRO A 94 -16.64 1.79 -18.30
N ARG A 95 -17.84 2.35 -18.14
CA ARG A 95 -17.99 3.70 -17.57
C ARG A 95 -17.38 3.73 -16.16
N VAL A 96 -16.76 4.84 -15.77
CA VAL A 96 -16.18 5.05 -14.43
C VAL A 96 -17.18 4.69 -13.31
N SER A 97 -18.47 4.98 -13.50
CA SER A 97 -19.52 4.65 -12.53
C SER A 97 -19.76 3.14 -12.37
N VAL A 98 -19.56 2.33 -13.41
CA VAL A 98 -19.62 0.87 -13.35
C VAL A 98 -18.39 0.33 -12.63
N MET A 99 -17.21 0.83 -13.01
CA MET A 99 -15.95 0.44 -12.37
C MET A 99 -15.98 0.75 -10.88
N LEU A 100 -16.48 1.92 -10.46
CA LEU A 100 -16.55 2.31 -9.04
C LEU A 100 -17.40 1.34 -8.22
N LYS A 101 -18.49 0.82 -8.79
CA LYS A 101 -19.35 -0.16 -8.11
C LYS A 101 -18.71 -1.52 -7.98
N GLN A 102 -17.90 -1.91 -8.97
CA GLN A 102 -17.32 -3.26 -9.03
C GLN A 102 -15.90 -3.33 -8.46
N ALA A 103 -15.19 -2.20 -8.35
CA ALA A 103 -13.82 -2.13 -7.85
C ALA A 103 -13.59 -2.84 -6.51
N PRO A 104 -14.49 -2.76 -5.50
CA PRO A 104 -14.28 -3.46 -4.24
C PRO A 104 -14.08 -4.99 -4.38
N HIS A 105 -14.61 -5.60 -5.44
CA HIS A 105 -14.55 -7.04 -5.73
C HIS A 105 -13.78 -7.37 -7.02
N ASN A 106 -13.18 -6.37 -7.69
CA ASN A 106 -12.47 -6.55 -8.95
C ASN A 106 -11.16 -5.77 -8.92
N ALA A 107 -10.05 -6.50 -8.74
CA ALA A 107 -8.71 -5.95 -8.62
C ALA A 107 -8.28 -5.12 -9.86
N GLN A 108 -8.67 -5.54 -11.07
CA GLN A 108 -8.32 -4.84 -12.30
C GLN A 108 -9.01 -3.47 -12.37
N TYR A 109 -10.32 -3.42 -12.06
CA TYR A 109 -11.07 -2.17 -12.03
C TYR A 109 -10.57 -1.24 -10.93
N ALA A 110 -10.21 -1.79 -9.78
CA ALA A 110 -9.59 -1.02 -8.71
C ALA A 110 -8.26 -0.41 -9.16
N LYS A 111 -7.37 -1.20 -9.79
CA LYS A 111 -6.08 -0.75 -10.36
C LYS A 111 -6.25 0.37 -11.39
N MET A 112 -7.19 0.24 -12.32
CA MET A 112 -7.46 1.30 -13.29
C MET A 112 -7.99 2.58 -12.63
N LEU A 113 -8.89 2.44 -11.65
CA LEU A 113 -9.47 3.61 -10.96
C LEU A 113 -8.48 4.31 -10.04
N THR A 114 -7.58 3.59 -9.38
CA THR A 114 -6.51 4.21 -8.59
C THR A 114 -5.50 4.94 -9.47
N LEU A 115 -5.08 4.34 -10.59
CA LEU A 115 -4.24 5.03 -11.57
C LEU A 115 -4.94 6.30 -12.10
N TYR A 116 -6.22 6.21 -12.48
CA TYR A 116 -6.99 7.37 -12.91
C TYR A 116 -7.11 8.45 -11.82
N ARG A 117 -7.41 8.05 -10.58
CA ARG A 117 -7.46 8.95 -9.39
C ARG A 117 -6.16 9.71 -9.22
N ASP A 118 -5.05 9.05 -9.46
CA ASP A 118 -3.70 9.55 -9.21
C ASP A 118 -3.03 10.10 -10.48
N ALA A 119 -3.83 10.36 -11.52
CA ALA A 119 -3.37 10.90 -12.81
C ALA A 119 -2.22 10.09 -13.43
N PHE A 120 -2.27 8.76 -13.28
CA PHE A 120 -1.28 7.77 -13.73
C PHE A 120 0.08 7.94 -13.08
N ARG A 121 0.15 8.54 -11.88
CA ARG A 121 1.39 8.78 -11.15
C ARG A 121 1.46 8.02 -9.83
N CYS A 122 2.68 7.90 -9.34
CA CYS A 122 3.01 7.45 -8.00
C CYS A 122 2.52 8.53 -7.03
N LYS A 123 1.71 8.13 -6.05
CA LYS A 123 1.10 9.05 -5.11
C LYS A 123 2.10 9.78 -4.23
N LEU A 124 3.36 9.32 -4.15
CA LEU A 124 4.43 9.94 -3.35
C LEU A 124 5.47 10.67 -4.19
N THR A 125 5.97 10.06 -5.28
CA THR A 125 7.09 10.60 -6.07
C THR A 125 6.66 11.36 -7.33
N ASP A 126 5.36 11.34 -7.68
CA ASP A 126 4.82 11.91 -8.93
C ASP A 126 5.38 11.29 -10.24
N THR A 127 6.24 10.27 -10.15
CA THR A 127 6.68 9.44 -11.29
C THR A 127 5.45 8.85 -12.00
N PHE A 128 5.44 8.81 -13.33
CA PHE A 128 4.37 8.24 -14.14
C PHE A 128 4.51 6.73 -14.34
N ASP A 129 3.37 6.05 -14.49
CA ASP A 129 3.30 4.62 -14.78
C ASP A 129 3.68 4.33 -16.23
N VAL A 130 4.78 3.60 -16.45
CA VAL A 130 5.27 3.24 -17.79
C VAL A 130 4.20 2.52 -18.62
N CYS A 131 3.47 1.57 -18.02
CA CYS A 131 2.42 0.85 -18.74
C CYS A 131 1.31 1.81 -19.21
N SER A 132 0.86 2.72 -18.34
CA SER A 132 -0.12 3.74 -18.71
C SER A 132 0.37 4.62 -19.85
N LEU A 133 1.66 4.99 -19.89
CA LEU A 133 2.23 5.76 -21.00
C LEU A 133 2.23 4.98 -22.32
N VAL A 134 2.40 3.66 -22.30
CA VAL A 134 2.35 2.86 -23.52
C VAL A 134 0.91 2.75 -24.06
N TYR A 135 -0.07 2.53 -23.18
CA TYR A 135 -1.41 2.10 -23.60
C TYR A 135 -2.52 3.16 -23.45
N MET A 136 -2.24 4.30 -22.82
CA MET A 136 -3.25 5.32 -22.54
C MET A 136 -2.88 6.69 -23.12
N PRO A 137 -3.56 7.15 -24.19
CA PRO A 137 -3.31 8.47 -24.78
C PRO A 137 -3.44 9.64 -23.81
N LEU A 138 -4.36 9.54 -22.83
CA LEU A 138 -4.50 10.56 -21.79
C LEU A 138 -3.25 10.64 -20.89
N ALA A 139 -2.62 9.51 -20.56
CA ALA A 139 -1.40 9.49 -19.77
C ALA A 139 -0.23 10.09 -20.56
N GLN A 140 -0.09 9.74 -21.84
CA GLN A 140 0.92 10.33 -22.75
C GLN A 140 0.80 11.85 -22.83
N ARG A 141 -0.43 12.36 -23.01
CA ARG A 141 -0.69 13.79 -23.05
C ARG A 141 -0.30 14.50 -21.76
N ILE A 142 -0.74 13.98 -20.60
CA ILE A 142 -0.40 14.57 -19.31
C ILE A 142 1.12 14.53 -19.08
N PHE A 143 1.79 13.46 -19.51
CA PHE A 143 3.24 13.31 -19.42
C PHE A 143 3.99 14.35 -20.25
N SER A 144 3.64 14.51 -21.53
CA SER A 144 4.31 15.48 -22.42
C SER A 144 4.08 16.93 -22.01
N GLU A 145 2.96 17.22 -21.35
CA GLU A 145 2.63 18.54 -20.79
C GLU A 145 3.31 18.80 -19.42
N THR A 146 3.92 17.78 -18.79
CA THR A 146 4.55 17.91 -17.46
C THR A 146 6.07 18.04 -17.59
N GLU A 147 6.59 19.23 -17.28
CA GLU A 147 8.03 19.49 -17.27
C GLU A 147 8.76 18.60 -16.25
N GLY A 148 9.87 17.99 -16.67
CA GLY A 148 10.69 17.11 -15.82
C GLY A 148 10.01 15.79 -15.44
N ALA A 149 8.99 15.37 -16.18
CA ALA A 149 8.30 14.11 -15.90
C ALA A 149 9.24 12.90 -16.01
N GLU A 150 9.21 12.06 -14.98
CA GLU A 150 9.89 10.76 -14.96
C GLU A 150 8.86 9.65 -15.12
N ALA A 151 9.28 8.54 -15.72
CA ALA A 151 8.49 7.33 -15.83
C ALA A 151 9.14 6.19 -15.03
N GLY A 152 8.31 5.33 -14.44
CA GLY A 152 8.75 4.17 -13.70
C GLY A 152 7.64 3.14 -13.57
N GLN A 153 8.01 1.96 -13.07
CA GLN A 153 7.02 0.91 -12.82
C GLN A 153 6.20 1.25 -11.57
N ILE A 154 4.88 1.31 -11.74
CA ILE A 154 3.94 1.63 -10.67
C ILE A 154 3.06 0.43 -10.39
N TYR A 155 2.88 0.19 -9.10
CA TYR A 155 2.02 -0.86 -8.58
C TYR A 155 0.92 -0.28 -7.73
N ASN A 156 -0.12 -1.09 -7.54
CA ASN A 156 -1.17 -0.77 -6.60
C ASN A 156 -0.96 -1.58 -5.33
N ARG A 157 -0.89 -0.90 -4.20
CA ARG A 157 -0.68 -1.57 -2.91
C ARG A 157 -1.87 -1.37 -2.00
N HIS A 158 -2.35 -2.47 -1.43
CA HIS A 158 -3.30 -2.39 -0.34
C HIS A 158 -2.63 -1.91 0.93
N ILE A 159 -3.24 -0.91 1.59
CA ILE A 159 -2.76 -0.36 2.86
C ILE A 159 -2.94 -1.38 3.98
N ILE A 160 -4.15 -1.94 4.10
CA ILE A 160 -4.43 -3.13 4.91
C ILE A 160 -4.27 -4.34 3.98
N PRO A 161 -3.38 -5.30 4.31
CA PRO A 161 -3.06 -6.40 3.41
C PRO A 161 -4.24 -7.34 3.18
N ASP A 162 -4.30 -7.89 1.98
CA ASP A 162 -5.15 -9.03 1.65
C ASP A 162 -4.37 -10.33 1.85
N LEU A 163 -4.61 -11.08 2.93
CA LEU A 163 -3.92 -12.37 3.14
C LEU A 163 -4.66 -13.54 2.47
N ALA A 164 -5.88 -13.32 1.96
CA ALA A 164 -6.66 -14.36 1.29
C ALA A 164 -6.27 -14.50 -0.18
N ALA A 165 -5.81 -13.41 -0.83
CA ALA A 165 -5.31 -13.43 -2.20
C ALA A 165 -4.17 -14.44 -2.42
N ASP A 166 -3.35 -14.66 -1.39
CA ASP A 166 -2.25 -15.61 -1.44
C ASP A 166 -2.70 -17.08 -1.32
N GLY A 167 -3.99 -17.36 -1.05
CA GLY A 167 -4.56 -18.71 -0.93
C GLY A 167 -4.03 -19.56 0.25
N LEU A 168 -3.04 -19.03 0.99
CA LEU A 168 -2.25 -19.78 1.96
C LEU A 168 -2.71 -19.56 3.41
N ILE A 169 -3.42 -18.46 3.72
CA ILE A 169 -3.74 -18.08 5.10
C ILE A 169 -5.17 -17.54 5.20
N SER A 170 -5.90 -17.98 6.23
CA SER A 170 -7.20 -17.38 6.58
C SER A 170 -6.99 -15.98 7.16
N ASN A 171 -7.72 -14.98 6.65
CA ASN A 171 -7.77 -13.63 7.26
C ASN A 171 -8.46 -13.60 8.64
N LYS A 172 -9.07 -14.71 9.10
CA LYS A 172 -9.86 -14.74 10.35
C LYS A 172 -9.08 -14.26 11.58
N PRO A 173 -7.85 -14.73 11.85
CA PRO A 173 -7.10 -14.28 13.03
C PRO A 173 -6.76 -12.78 13.00
N LEU A 174 -6.45 -12.23 11.82
CA LEU A 174 -6.26 -10.79 11.63
C LEU A 174 -7.54 -10.00 11.99
N TRP A 175 -8.71 -10.45 11.50
CA TRP A 175 -9.98 -9.80 11.82
C TRP A 175 -10.36 -9.91 13.30
N ASP A 176 -10.12 -11.07 13.92
CA ASP A 176 -10.35 -11.30 15.34
C ASP A 176 -9.45 -10.38 16.18
N LEU A 177 -8.18 -10.21 15.78
CA LEU A 177 -7.27 -9.26 16.42
C LEU A 177 -7.75 -7.80 16.23
N PHE A 178 -8.18 -7.39 15.04
CA PHE A 178 -8.69 -6.02 14.87
C PHE A 178 -9.91 -5.73 15.74
N ALA A 179 -10.84 -6.68 15.87
CA ALA A 179 -11.96 -6.55 16.79
C ALA A 179 -11.48 -6.42 18.25
N LYS A 180 -10.51 -7.23 18.66
CA LYS A 180 -9.87 -7.17 19.99
C LYS A 180 -9.14 -5.85 20.24
N LEU A 181 -8.57 -5.23 19.20
CA LEU A 181 -7.92 -3.92 19.23
C LEU A 181 -8.90 -2.75 19.05
N GLY A 182 -10.21 -2.98 19.23
CA GLY A 182 -11.22 -1.91 19.18
C GLY A 182 -11.50 -1.36 17.79
N LEU A 183 -11.24 -2.15 16.74
CA LEU A 183 -11.50 -1.81 15.33
C LEU A 183 -12.43 -2.84 14.65
N PRO A 184 -13.59 -3.19 15.25
CA PRO A 184 -14.45 -4.26 14.75
C PRO A 184 -15.05 -3.96 13.37
N GLU A 185 -15.14 -2.69 12.98
CA GLU A 185 -15.73 -2.27 11.72
C GLU A 185 -14.87 -2.61 10.50
N LEU A 186 -13.55 -2.80 10.68
CA LEU A 186 -12.64 -3.09 9.57
C LEU A 186 -13.03 -4.36 8.82
N ARG A 187 -13.52 -5.38 9.53
CA ARG A 187 -13.99 -6.61 8.89
C ARG A 187 -15.19 -6.33 7.99
N ALA A 188 -16.18 -5.58 8.47
CA ALA A 188 -17.36 -5.24 7.67
C ALA A 188 -16.99 -4.36 6.46
N GLU A 189 -15.98 -3.51 6.61
CA GLU A 189 -15.51 -2.61 5.55
C GLU A 189 -14.66 -3.28 4.46
N LEU A 190 -13.88 -4.31 4.81
CA LEU A 190 -12.82 -4.84 3.94
C LEU A 190 -12.98 -6.33 3.58
N ALA A 191 -13.74 -7.12 4.35
CA ALA A 191 -13.82 -8.57 4.10
C ALA A 191 -14.42 -8.92 2.73
N ASP A 192 -15.35 -8.09 2.23
CA ASP A 192 -15.94 -8.20 0.89
C ASP A 192 -15.61 -6.97 0.04
N GLY A 193 -14.56 -6.23 0.39
CA GLY A 193 -14.27 -4.93 -0.23
C GLY A 193 -12.80 -4.59 -0.20
N ILE A 194 -11.93 -5.59 -0.23
CA ILE A 194 -10.49 -5.42 0.02
C ILE A 194 -9.84 -4.51 -1.04
N HIS A 195 -10.36 -4.54 -2.28
CA HIS A 195 -9.93 -3.70 -3.40
C HIS A 195 -10.63 -2.33 -3.46
N ARG A 196 -11.33 -1.93 -2.40
CA ARG A 196 -11.88 -0.57 -2.33
C ARG A 196 -10.75 0.45 -2.44
N LEU A 197 -11.02 1.55 -3.12
CA LEU A 197 -9.98 2.52 -3.49
C LEU A 197 -9.38 3.24 -2.28
N GLU A 198 -10.14 3.34 -1.20
CA GLU A 198 -9.65 3.89 0.06
C GLU A 198 -8.60 2.99 0.72
N ASN A 199 -8.56 1.71 0.38
CA ASN A 199 -7.54 0.76 0.82
C ASN A 199 -6.36 0.67 -0.16
N MET A 200 -6.28 1.48 -1.22
CA MET A 200 -5.26 1.31 -2.26
C MET A 200 -4.44 2.58 -2.53
N LEU A 201 -3.13 2.39 -2.71
CA LEU A 201 -2.16 3.41 -3.12
C LEU A 201 -1.50 3.05 -4.45
N THR A 202 -1.27 4.02 -5.33
CA THR A 202 -0.34 3.87 -6.45
C THR A 202 1.06 4.25 -6.00
N LEU A 203 2.00 3.32 -6.09
CA LEU A 203 3.37 3.52 -5.62
C LEU A 203 4.37 3.00 -6.64
N ARG A 204 5.52 3.68 -6.77
CA ARG A 204 6.65 3.18 -7.56
C ARG A 204 7.17 1.88 -6.93
N ALA A 205 7.71 0.98 -7.75
CA ALA A 205 8.21 -0.34 -7.35
C ALA A 205 9.05 -0.35 -6.06
N ASP A 206 10.03 0.53 -5.97
CA ASP A 206 10.90 0.63 -4.80
C ASP A 206 10.20 1.20 -3.56
N VAL A 207 9.25 2.12 -3.74
CA VAL A 207 8.42 2.68 -2.68
C VAL A 207 7.45 1.64 -2.14
N CYS A 208 6.90 0.76 -2.99
CA CYS A 208 6.15 -0.42 -2.55
C CYS A 208 7.00 -1.28 -1.62
N GLY A 209 8.22 -1.61 -2.03
CA GLY A 209 9.14 -2.40 -1.20
C GLY A 209 9.41 -1.75 0.16
N MET A 210 9.52 -0.43 0.21
CA MET A 210 9.66 0.28 1.50
C MET A 210 8.40 0.22 2.37
N MET A 211 7.21 0.25 1.77
CA MET A 211 5.95 0.12 2.51
C MET A 211 5.76 -1.31 3.02
N ASP A 212 5.99 -2.32 2.15
CA ASP A 212 5.90 -3.73 2.48
C ASP A 212 6.97 -4.13 3.53
N ASP A 213 8.18 -3.56 3.49
CA ASP A 213 9.20 -3.79 4.53
C ASP A 213 8.97 -2.90 5.80
N LEU A 214 7.82 -2.23 5.91
CA LEU A 214 7.48 -1.27 6.98
C LEU A 214 8.51 -0.14 7.20
N ASN A 215 9.38 0.11 6.23
CA ASN A 215 10.41 1.16 6.25
C ASN A 215 9.86 2.54 5.88
N LEU A 216 8.60 2.61 5.44
CA LEU A 216 7.90 3.85 5.09
C LEU A 216 6.48 3.81 5.62
N CYS A 217 6.01 4.89 6.22
CA CYS A 217 4.59 5.08 6.50
C CYS A 217 4.14 6.53 6.29
N LEU A 218 2.82 6.71 6.23
CA LEU A 218 2.20 8.02 6.07
C LEU A 218 1.45 8.38 7.36
N THR A 219 1.83 9.49 7.98
CA THR A 219 1.18 9.97 9.21
C THR A 219 0.40 11.25 8.93
N PRO A 220 -0.87 11.36 9.35
CA PRO A 220 -1.64 12.58 9.15
C PRO A 220 -0.97 13.77 9.84
N VAL A 221 -0.87 14.91 9.15
CA VAL A 221 -0.32 16.13 9.74
C VAL A 221 -1.33 16.69 10.75
N LYS A 222 -0.94 16.77 12.03
CA LYS A 222 -1.78 17.32 13.09
C LYS A 222 -2.23 18.75 12.76
N GLY A 223 -3.52 19.03 12.95
CA GLY A 223 -4.08 20.36 12.77
C GLY A 223 -4.27 20.82 11.32
N LYS A 224 -4.07 19.94 10.32
CA LYS A 224 -4.39 20.22 8.91
C LYS A 224 -5.63 19.47 8.46
N ALA A 225 -6.28 20.00 7.42
CA ALA A 225 -7.38 19.32 6.73
C ALA A 225 -6.95 17.94 6.21
N ASP A 226 -7.91 17.03 6.15
CA ASP A 226 -7.72 15.67 5.65
C ASP A 226 -7.01 15.67 4.29
N GLY A 227 -6.06 14.74 4.12
CA GLY A 227 -5.28 14.61 2.90
C GLY A 227 -3.82 15.08 2.98
N ASN A 228 -3.36 15.66 4.11
CA ASN A 228 -1.94 16.03 4.29
C ASN A 228 -1.23 15.01 5.18
N TYR A 229 -0.11 14.47 4.70
CA TYR A 229 0.64 13.42 5.37
C TYR A 229 2.13 13.77 5.47
N ASN A 230 2.76 13.46 6.61
CA ASN A 230 4.21 13.33 6.66
C ASN A 230 4.60 11.96 6.11
N VAL A 231 5.64 11.92 5.30
CA VAL A 231 6.29 10.68 4.88
C VAL A 231 7.35 10.35 5.92
N VAL A 232 7.12 9.29 6.68
CA VAL A 232 8.01 8.87 7.75
C VAL A 232 8.82 7.68 7.25
N LEU A 233 10.13 7.78 7.39
CA LEU A 233 11.09 6.76 6.97
C LEU A 233 11.76 6.17 8.20
N PHE A 234 11.94 4.84 8.20
CA PHE A 234 12.53 4.10 9.31
C PHE A 234 13.81 3.40 8.91
N GLY A 235 14.62 3.04 9.91
CA GLY A 235 15.86 2.29 9.75
C GLY A 235 17.09 3.17 9.49
N LYS A 236 18.25 2.51 9.37
CA LYS A 236 19.53 3.18 9.12
C LYS A 236 19.49 3.87 7.74
N TYR A 237 20.01 5.08 7.66
CA TYR A 237 20.04 5.88 6.42
C TYR A 237 18.65 6.21 5.84
N ALA A 238 17.69 6.50 6.71
CA ALA A 238 16.33 6.84 6.30
C ALA A 238 16.30 8.09 5.41
N GLU A 239 17.03 9.14 5.78
CA GLU A 239 17.07 10.41 5.05
C GLU A 239 17.73 10.27 3.68
N GLU A 240 18.88 9.59 3.61
CA GLU A 240 19.60 9.37 2.36
C GLU A 240 18.79 8.49 1.40
N ARG A 241 18.15 7.43 1.90
CA ARG A 241 17.23 6.61 1.09
C ARG A 241 16.04 7.43 0.60
N GLY A 242 15.49 8.30 1.44
CA GLY A 242 14.42 9.23 1.06
C GLY A 242 14.83 10.14 -0.08
N SER A 243 16.00 10.79 0.06
CA SER A 243 16.54 11.70 -0.94
C SER A 243 16.85 11.00 -2.27
N VAL A 244 17.53 9.85 -2.24
CA VAL A 244 17.87 9.09 -3.46
C VAL A 244 16.62 8.64 -4.20
N ARG A 245 15.54 8.34 -3.48
CA ARG A 245 14.27 7.90 -4.07
C ARG A 245 13.33 9.06 -4.42
N GLY A 246 13.70 10.31 -4.18
CA GLY A 246 12.85 11.47 -4.43
C GLY A 246 11.59 11.50 -3.57
N LEU A 247 11.65 10.96 -2.35
CA LEU A 247 10.52 10.97 -1.43
C LEU A 247 10.43 12.35 -0.74
N PRO A 248 9.27 13.02 -0.79
CA PRO A 248 9.10 14.30 -0.12
C PRO A 248 8.92 14.09 1.38
N GLU A 249 9.28 15.08 2.21
CA GLU A 249 9.00 15.05 3.65
C GLU A 249 7.49 15.04 3.95
N LYS A 250 6.71 15.71 3.10
CA LYS A 250 5.25 15.86 3.23
C LYS A 250 4.59 15.69 1.88
N LYS A 251 3.42 15.05 1.87
CA LYS A 251 2.60 14.85 0.67
C LYS A 251 1.15 15.23 0.92
N ALA A 252 0.57 15.96 -0.03
CA ALA A 252 -0.85 16.27 -0.06
C ALA A 252 -1.56 15.38 -1.09
N PHE A 253 -2.64 14.72 -0.67
CA PHE A 253 -3.49 13.93 -1.52
C PHE A 253 -4.68 14.78 -1.94
N TRP A 254 -4.72 15.15 -3.21
CA TRP A 254 -5.80 15.93 -3.79
C TRP A 254 -7.11 15.14 -3.73
N LEU A 255 -8.19 15.77 -3.26
CA LEU A 255 -9.52 15.19 -3.25
C LEU A 255 -10.04 15.10 -4.69
N SER A 256 -9.89 13.94 -5.30
CA SER A 256 -10.60 13.63 -6.53
C SER A 256 -12.08 13.43 -6.15
N GLY A 257 -12.93 14.43 -6.42
CA GLY A 257 -14.35 14.40 -6.00
C GLY A 257 -15.16 13.23 -6.59
N ARG A 258 -14.60 12.50 -7.57
CA ARG A 258 -15.23 11.36 -8.25
C ARG A 258 -14.70 10.00 -7.80
N VAL A 259 -13.46 9.94 -7.28
CA VAL A 259 -12.78 8.69 -6.92
C VAL A 259 -12.18 8.82 -5.52
N PRO A 260 -12.60 7.98 -4.54
CA PRO A 260 -12.14 8.08 -3.16
C PRO A 260 -10.63 8.05 -3.00
N ASN A 261 -10.13 8.94 -2.15
CA ASN A 261 -8.74 8.93 -1.71
C ASN A 261 -8.46 7.79 -0.73
N PRO A 262 -7.18 7.43 -0.54
CA PRO A 262 -6.75 6.56 0.54
C PRO A 262 -7.32 7.00 1.89
N SER A 263 -7.85 6.06 2.66
CA SER A 263 -8.44 6.33 3.96
C SER A 263 -7.37 6.68 4.99
N THR A 264 -7.52 7.85 5.62
CA THR A 264 -6.72 8.25 6.77
C THR A 264 -6.72 7.20 7.87
N LYS A 265 -7.84 6.48 8.06
CA LYS A 265 -7.96 5.40 9.06
C LYS A 265 -7.00 4.26 8.76
N TYR A 266 -6.98 3.77 7.51
CA TYR A 266 -6.09 2.67 7.11
C TYR A 266 -4.62 3.10 7.17
N LEU A 267 -4.32 4.33 6.77
CA LEU A 267 -2.97 4.89 6.87
C LEU A 267 -2.48 4.99 8.33
N ARG A 268 -3.35 5.37 9.28
CA ARG A 268 -3.02 5.35 10.72
C ARG A 268 -2.74 3.95 11.25
N ILE A 269 -3.49 2.95 10.80
CA ILE A 269 -3.28 1.55 11.19
C ILE A 269 -1.92 1.08 10.66
N HIS A 270 -1.63 1.32 9.37
CA HIS A 270 -0.32 1.01 8.81
C HIS A 270 0.81 1.74 9.54
N ALA A 271 0.65 3.05 9.82
CA ALA A 271 1.66 3.81 10.55
C ALA A 271 1.89 3.25 11.97
N THR A 272 0.82 2.84 12.66
CA THR A 272 0.94 2.13 13.96
C THR A 272 1.78 0.88 13.79
N CYS A 273 1.47 0.04 12.79
CA CYS A 273 2.22 -1.18 12.50
C CYS A 273 3.71 -0.88 12.28
N SER A 274 4.05 0.11 11.44
CA SER A 274 5.44 0.51 11.20
C SER A 274 6.14 0.98 12.49
N TYR A 275 5.50 1.84 13.28
CA TYR A 275 6.09 2.34 14.52
C TYR A 275 6.37 1.24 15.53
N ILE A 276 5.39 0.38 15.80
CA ILE A 276 5.57 -0.68 16.78
C ILE A 276 6.59 -1.70 16.31
N ALA A 277 6.63 -2.03 15.02
CA ALA A 277 7.55 -3.01 14.48
C ALA A 277 9.02 -2.56 14.62
N HIS A 278 9.31 -1.30 14.25
CA HIS A 278 10.65 -0.74 14.34
C HIS A 278 11.10 -0.53 15.79
N TYR A 279 10.25 0.04 16.63
CA TYR A 279 10.67 0.36 18.00
C TYR A 279 10.72 -0.85 18.92
N SER A 280 9.97 -1.92 18.63
CA SER A 280 10.05 -3.16 19.41
C SER A 280 11.23 -4.05 19.04
N GLY A 281 11.88 -3.81 17.88
CA GLY A 281 12.86 -4.72 17.30
C GLY A 281 12.22 -5.91 16.56
N ALA A 282 10.93 -5.83 16.21
CA ALA A 282 10.25 -6.91 15.48
C ALA A 282 10.69 -6.99 14.01
N ILE A 283 11.17 -5.89 13.42
CA ILE A 283 11.73 -5.88 12.06
C ILE A 283 12.98 -6.78 11.96
N GLU A 284 13.83 -6.73 12.97
CA GLU A 284 15.07 -7.51 13.04
C GLU A 284 14.87 -8.93 13.55
N TRP A 285 13.66 -9.26 14.01
CA TRP A 285 13.32 -10.57 14.54
C TRP A 285 13.01 -11.56 13.41
N SER A 286 13.85 -12.58 13.24
CA SER A 286 13.57 -13.74 12.41
C SER A 286 13.40 -14.99 13.29
N GLU A 287 12.58 -15.96 12.85
CA GLU A 287 12.30 -17.20 13.61
C GLU A 287 13.57 -18.01 13.94
N ASP A 288 14.66 -17.78 13.22
CA ASP A 288 15.94 -18.47 13.42
C ASP A 288 16.80 -17.85 14.55
N GLY A 289 16.31 -16.81 15.25
CA GLY A 289 17.06 -16.15 16.34
C GLY A 289 18.36 -15.46 15.88
N VAL A 290 18.63 -15.45 14.57
CA VAL A 290 19.70 -14.68 13.96
C VAL A 290 19.12 -13.34 13.55
N LEU A 291 19.67 -12.27 14.14
CA LEU A 291 19.52 -10.90 13.66
C LEU A 291 19.80 -10.91 12.15
N SER A 292 18.77 -10.87 11.31
CA SER A 292 18.92 -10.95 9.86
C SER A 292 19.40 -9.60 9.31
N ARG A 293 20.59 -9.18 9.73
CA ARG A 293 21.51 -8.50 8.81
C ARG A 293 22.12 -9.53 7.89
N VAL A 294 21.32 -9.99 6.93
CA VAL A 294 21.83 -10.41 5.63
C VAL A 294 20.98 -9.70 4.60
N ILE A 295 21.35 -8.45 4.32
CA ILE A 295 21.22 -7.98 2.94
C ILE A 295 22.08 -8.97 2.16
N ARG A 296 21.45 -9.86 1.38
CA ARG A 296 22.16 -10.48 0.27
C ARG A 296 22.42 -9.34 -0.73
N VAL A 297 23.54 -8.64 -0.53
CA VAL A 297 24.21 -7.91 -1.60
C VAL A 297 25.00 -8.99 -2.33
N GLY A 298 24.66 -9.24 -3.59
CA GLY A 298 25.28 -10.25 -4.43
C GLY A 298 24.50 -11.55 -4.44
N ASP A 299 23.55 -11.64 -5.35
CA ASP A 299 23.66 -12.56 -6.49
C ASP A 299 22.91 -11.89 -7.64
N ASP A 300 23.55 -10.86 -8.21
CA ASP A 300 23.38 -10.56 -9.64
C ASP A 300 24.01 -11.74 -10.39
N GLN A 301 23.29 -12.84 -10.48
CA GLN A 301 23.33 -13.64 -11.69
C GLN A 301 22.21 -13.10 -12.55
N CYS A 302 22.57 -12.11 -13.37
CA CYS A 302 21.97 -11.97 -14.68
C CYS A 302 22.24 -13.30 -15.38
N ASP A 303 21.33 -14.25 -15.23
CA ASP A 303 21.19 -15.26 -16.27
C ASP A 303 20.74 -14.46 -17.49
N ASP A 304 21.71 -14.17 -18.35
CA ASP A 304 21.54 -13.85 -19.76
C ASP A 304 20.80 -15.05 -20.40
N ASP A 305 19.52 -15.20 -20.09
CA ASP A 305 18.61 -15.87 -21.00
C ASP A 305 18.37 -14.86 -22.12
N ASP A 306 19.01 -15.14 -23.25
CA ASP A 306 18.76 -14.54 -24.56
C ASP A 306 17.26 -14.28 -24.73
N VAL A 307 16.83 -13.04 -24.45
CA VAL A 307 15.58 -12.52 -24.98
C VAL A 307 15.87 -12.30 -26.45
N ASP A 308 15.54 -13.30 -27.27
CA ASP A 308 15.37 -13.12 -28.71
C ASP A 308 14.38 -11.97 -28.90
N ILE A 309 14.94 -10.77 -29.15
CA ILE A 309 14.19 -9.64 -29.68
C ILE A 309 13.83 -10.05 -31.10
N HIS A 310 12.71 -10.75 -31.24
CA HIS A 310 12.07 -10.88 -32.53
C HIS A 310 11.60 -9.48 -32.95
N HIS A 311 12.40 -8.84 -33.81
CA HIS A 311 11.91 -7.80 -34.68
C HIS A 311 10.78 -8.38 -35.52
N PHE A 312 9.54 -8.11 -35.13
CA PHE A 312 8.41 -8.26 -36.04
C PHE A 312 8.48 -7.12 -37.05
N VAL A 313 9.08 -7.42 -38.21
CA VAL A 313 8.93 -6.66 -39.44
C VAL A 313 7.86 -7.38 -40.24
N ASP A 314 6.78 -6.67 -40.59
CA ASP A 314 5.84 -7.15 -41.61
C ASP A 314 6.61 -7.35 -42.93
N SER A 315 6.20 -8.35 -43.71
CA SER A 315 6.60 -8.63 -45.09
C SER A 315 6.81 -7.41 -46.01
N ASP A 316 6.20 -6.25 -45.72
CA ASP A 316 6.29 -5.05 -46.56
C ASP A 316 7.11 -3.88 -45.96
N GLY A 317 7.62 -3.98 -44.73
CA GLY A 317 8.61 -3.03 -44.20
C GLY A 317 8.15 -1.59 -43.91
N ASP A 318 6.84 -1.32 -43.84
CA ASP A 318 6.30 0.03 -43.58
C ASP A 318 5.96 0.29 -42.09
N VAL A 319 6.21 1.53 -41.65
CA VAL A 319 5.87 2.05 -40.32
C VAL A 319 4.41 2.52 -40.29
N ILE A 320 3.58 1.94 -39.42
CA ILE A 320 2.16 2.30 -39.30
C ILE A 320 1.99 3.46 -38.31
N ASP A 321 1.69 4.65 -38.83
CA ASP A 321 1.18 5.79 -38.07
C ASP A 321 -0.31 5.58 -37.74
N LEU A 322 -0.66 5.59 -36.45
CA LEU A 322 -2.02 5.30 -35.98
C LEU A 322 -2.67 6.48 -35.23
N PHE A 323 -2.84 7.63 -35.87
CA PHE A 323 -3.85 8.62 -35.44
C PHE A 323 -4.39 9.45 -36.61
N SER A 324 -5.67 9.23 -36.96
CA SER A 324 -6.53 10.27 -37.56
C SER A 324 -7.60 10.62 -36.55
N LEU A 325 -7.50 11.83 -36.00
CA LEU A 325 -8.53 12.46 -35.17
C LEU A 325 -9.50 13.21 -36.09
N SER A 326 -10.64 12.61 -36.36
CA SER A 326 -11.86 13.32 -36.72
C SER A 326 -13.00 12.56 -36.06
N ASP A 327 -13.67 13.22 -35.11
CA ASP A 327 -15.08 13.07 -34.73
C ASP A 327 -15.26 13.73 -33.35
N ILE A 328 -15.23 15.06 -33.38
CA ILE A 328 -15.90 15.91 -32.38
C ILE A 328 -17.19 16.31 -33.07
N ASP A 329 -18.28 15.62 -32.75
CA ASP A 329 -19.61 16.07 -33.12
C ASP A 329 -20.08 17.13 -32.12
N ASP A 330 -20.41 18.28 -32.69
CA ASP A 330 -20.86 19.51 -32.06
C ASP A 330 -22.40 19.52 -32.11
N ASP A 331 -23.05 19.03 -31.05
CA ASP A 331 -24.52 19.09 -30.92
C ASP A 331 -24.92 20.44 -30.31
N THR A 332 -25.22 21.41 -31.18
CA THR A 332 -26.08 22.55 -30.84
C THR A 332 -27.26 22.62 -31.80
N ASP A 333 -28.36 21.97 -31.41
CA ASP A 333 -29.69 22.26 -31.96
C ASP A 333 -30.35 23.36 -31.14
N ALA A 334 -30.42 24.56 -31.73
CA ALA A 334 -31.28 25.63 -31.29
C ALA A 334 -32.05 26.17 -32.50
N ASP A 335 -33.23 25.62 -32.75
CA ASP A 335 -34.25 26.27 -33.58
C ASP A 335 -35.64 26.08 -32.96
N ALA A 336 -36.15 27.17 -32.40
CA ALA A 336 -37.56 27.36 -32.07
C ALA A 336 -37.96 28.78 -32.50
N CYS A 337 -38.52 28.87 -33.70
CA CYS A 337 -39.34 29.99 -34.16
C CYS A 337 -40.48 29.45 -35.04
N ASN A 338 -41.66 29.30 -34.43
CA ASN A 338 -42.95 29.72 -34.98
C ASN A 338 -43.99 29.77 -33.87
#